data_AF-A0A841Q662-F1
#
_entry.id   AF-A0A841Q662-F1
#
_cell.length_a   1.000
_cell.length_b   1.000
_cell.length_c   1.000
_cell.angle_alpha   90.00
_cell.angle_beta   90.00
_cell.angle_gamma   90.00
#
_symmetry.space_group_name_H-M   'P 1'
#
loop_
_entity.id
_entity.type
_entity.pdbx_description
1 polymer ?
#
loop_
_entity_poly.entity_id
_entity_poly.type
_entity_poly.pdbx_seq_one_letter_code
_entity_poly.pdbx_strand_id
1 'polypeptide(L)' 'MSRKEIQEQIDQLKMDYIRIQGDLDKLEAVGGRVSPLEKTLERMESELSKLRDQLANIEE' A
#
# COMPACT_ATOMS: atom_id res chain seq x y z
N MET A 1 -10.52 -14.78 6.52
CA MET A 1 -9.19 -14.89 5.86
C MET A 1 -8.28 -15.69 6.77
N SER A 2 -7.49 -16.56 6.18
CA SER A 2 -6.37 -17.23 6.84
C SER A 2 -5.19 -16.27 6.98
N ARG A 3 -4.27 -16.58 7.90
CA ARG A 3 -2.99 -15.87 8.06
C ARG A 3 -2.24 -15.72 6.72
N LYS A 4 -2.23 -16.79 5.93
CA LYS A 4 -1.56 -16.82 4.63
C LYS A 4 -2.19 -15.84 3.63
N GLU A 5 -3.51 -15.80 3.53
CA GLU A 5 -4.21 -14.87 2.63
C GLU A 5 -3.99 -13.40 3.00
N ILE A 6 -3.89 -13.08 4.30
CA ILE A 6 -3.60 -11.72 4.75
C ILE A 6 -2.15 -11.35 4.43
N GLN A 7 -1.21 -12.26 4.64
CA GLN A 7 0.19 -12.04 4.29
C GLN A 7 0.37 -11.81 2.79
N GLU A 8 -0.29 -12.62 1.96
CA GLU A 8 -0.29 -12.47 0.50
C GLU A 8 -0.87 -11.10 0.08
N GLN A 9 -1.97 -10.66 0.70
CA GLN A 9 -2.53 -9.33 0.44
C GLN A 9 -1.60 -8.20 0.87
N ILE A 10 -0.95 -8.31 2.04
CA ILE A 10 0.05 -7.34 2.50
C ILE A 10 1.19 -7.24 1.49
N ASP A 11 1.70 -8.37 1.01
CA ASP A 11 2.83 -8.38 0.09
C ASP A 11 2.46 -7.84 -1.29
N GLN A 12 1.27 -8.19 -1.80
CA GLN A 12 0.72 -7.58 -3.02
C GLN A 12 0.58 -6.07 -2.88
N LEU A 13 -0.02 -5.60 -1.77
CA LEU A 13 -0.24 -4.17 -1.52
C LEU A 13 1.08 -3.40 -1.40
N LYS A 14 2.12 -3.99 -0.82
CA LYS A 14 3.47 -3.41 -0.81
C LYS A 14 4.08 -3.31 -2.21
N MET A 15 3.90 -4.33 -3.06
CA MET A 15 4.40 -4.28 -4.44
C MET A 15 3.73 -3.14 -5.22
N ASP A 16 2.42 -2.99 -5.08
CA ASP A 16 1.67 -1.91 -5.70
C ASP A 16 2.06 -0.53 -5.15
N TYR A 17 2.30 -0.44 -3.83
CA TYR A 17 2.79 0.78 -3.18
C TYR A 17 4.13 1.23 -3.79
N ILE A 18 5.11 0.33 -3.91
CA ILE A 18 6.43 0.62 -4.50
C ILE A 18 6.28 1.10 -5.95
N ARG A 19 5.41 0.46 -6.73
CA ARG A 19 5.16 0.87 -8.12
C ARG A 19 4.58 2.28 -8.19
N ILE A 20 3.59 2.58 -7.36
CA ILE A 20 2.94 3.90 -7.33
C ILE A 20 3.90 4.99 -6.85
N GLN A 21 4.80 4.71 -5.90
CA GLN A 21 5.87 5.64 -5.54
C GLN A 21 6.80 5.91 -6.73
N GLY A 22 7.19 4.87 -7.47
CA GLY A 22 7.99 5.08 -8.69
C GLY A 22 7.26 5.88 -9.78
N ASP A 23 5.94 5.75 -9.88
CA ASP A 23 5.12 6.56 -10.79
C ASP A 23 4.96 8.01 -10.27
N LEU A 24 4.89 8.20 -8.96
CA LEU A 24 4.88 9.50 -8.28
C LEU A 24 6.17 10.28 -8.58
N ASP A 25 7.33 9.66 -8.35
CA ASP A 25 8.65 10.27 -8.59
C ASP A 25 8.80 10.73 -10.05
N LYS A 26 8.37 9.88 -11.01
CA LYS A 26 8.38 10.24 -12.43
C LYS A 26 7.43 11.39 -12.73
N LEU A 27 6.23 11.37 -12.13
CA LEU A 27 5.22 12.41 -12.35
C LEU A 27 5.68 13.76 -11.78
N GLU A 28 6.33 13.74 -10.62
CA GLU A 28 6.94 14.91 -10.01
C GLU A 28 8.08 15.47 -10.88
N ALA A 29 8.95 14.60 -11.42
CA ALA A 29 10.05 14.99 -12.29
C ALA A 29 9.60 15.71 -13.57
N VAL A 30 8.40 15.41 -14.08
CA VAL A 30 7.82 16.09 -15.25
C VAL A 30 6.93 17.28 -14.89
N GLY A 31 6.89 17.70 -13.61
CA GLY A 31 6.03 18.78 -13.12
C GLY A 31 4.54 18.45 -13.15
N GLY A 32 4.20 17.16 -13.15
CA GLY A 32 2.84 16.66 -13.15
C GLY A 32 2.15 16.83 -11.79
N ARG A 33 0.83 16.62 -11.78
CA ARG A 33 0.03 16.78 -10.55
C ARG A 33 0.10 15.50 -9.70
N VAL A 34 0.85 15.55 -8.61
CA VAL A 34 1.12 14.41 -7.71
C VAL A 34 0.00 14.05 -6.74
N SER A 35 -0.88 14.99 -6.39
CA SER A 35 -1.92 14.83 -5.36
C SER A 35 -2.82 13.60 -5.48
N PRO A 36 -3.20 13.11 -6.68
CA PRO A 36 -3.97 11.87 -6.82
C PRO A 36 -3.19 10.62 -6.40
N LEU A 37 -1.89 10.58 -6.68
CA LEU A 37 -1.02 9.45 -6.32
C LEU A 37 -0.69 9.47 -4.83
N GLU A 38 -0.44 10.64 -4.25
CA GLU A 38 -0.27 10.82 -2.80
C GLU A 38 -1.49 10.30 -2.02
N LYS A 39 -2.70 10.71 -2.40
CA LYS A 39 -3.94 10.17 -1.79
C LYS A 39 -4.10 8.67 -1.96
N THR A 40 -3.57 8.13 -3.05
CA THR A 40 -3.59 6.68 -3.26
C THR A 40 -2.63 5.99 -2.30
N LEU A 41 -1.42 6.52 -2.12
CA LEU A 41 -0.44 6.04 -1.14
C LEU A 41 -0.98 6.09 0.29
N GLU A 42 -1.59 7.20 0.70
CA GLU A 42 -2.24 7.33 2.03
C GLU A 42 -3.30 6.26 2.27
N ARG A 43 -4.14 5.98 1.27
CA ARG A 43 -5.16 4.93 1.35
C ARG A 43 -4.53 3.55 1.50
N MET A 44 -3.48 3.27 0.74
CA MET A 44 -2.75 1.99 0.82
C MET A 44 -2.07 1.82 2.17
N GLU A 45 -1.56 2.89 2.79
CA GLU A 45 -1.01 2.84 4.16
C GLU A 45 -2.07 2.50 5.19
N SER A 46 -3.26 3.11 5.09
CA SER A 46 -4.39 2.76 5.97
C SER A 46 -4.82 1.30 5.80
N GLU A 47 -4.81 0.78 4.57
CA GLU A 47 -5.15 -0.60 4.28
C GLU A 47 -4.08 -1.58 4.79
N LEU A 48 -2.79 -1.26 4.60
CA LEU A 48 -1.67 -2.02 5.17
C LEU A 48 -1.75 -2.10 6.70
N SER A 49 -2.08 -0.99 7.37
CA SER A 49 -2.27 -0.98 8.82
C SER A 49 -3.38 -1.95 9.23
N LYS A 50 -4.55 -1.87 8.58
CA LYS A 50 -5.68 -2.75 8.88
C LYS A 50 -5.35 -4.23 8.67
N LEU A 51 -4.65 -4.57 7.59
CA LEU A 51 -4.23 -5.95 7.32
C LEU A 51 -3.23 -6.44 8.37
N ARG A 52 -2.29 -5.60 8.82
CA ARG A 52 -1.36 -5.94 9.91
C ARG A 52 -2.08 -6.15 11.24
N ASP A 53 -3.06 -5.31 11.55
CA ASP A 53 -3.88 -5.48 12.75
C ASP A 53 -4.67 -6.79 12.67
N GLN A 54 -5.28 -7.10 11.52
CA GLN A 54 -5.95 -8.37 11.30
C GLN A 54 -5.00 -9.57 11.42
N LEU A 55 -3.78 -9.45 10.91
CA LEU A 55 -2.76 -10.49 11.02
C LEU A 55 -2.42 -10.75 12.50
N ALA A 56 -2.14 -9.69 13.25
CA ALA A 56 -1.80 -9.76 14.68
C ALA A 56 -2.92 -10.40 15.50
N ASN A 57 -4.18 -10.04 15.24
CA ASN A 57 -5.35 -10.62 15.91
C ASN A 57 -5.58 -12.12 15.59
N ILE A 58 -4.92 -12.68 14.58
CA ILE A 58 -4.95 -14.12 14.25
C ILE A 58 -3.77 -14.85 14.90
N GLU A 59 -2.75 -14.13 15.39
CA GLU A 59 -1.62 -14.72 16.11
C GLU A 59 -1.81 -14.78 17.63
N GLU A 60 -2.79 -14.04 18.16
CA GLU A 60 -3.25 -14.07 19.55
C GLU A 60 -4.29 -15.18 19.80
#